data_AF-A0A0F8VH10-F1
#
_entry.id   AF-A0A0F8VH10-F1
#
_cell.length_a   1.000
_cell.length_b   1.000
_cell.length_c   1.000
_cell.angle_alpha   90.00
_cell.angle_beta   90.00
_cell.angle_gamma   90.00
#
_symmetry.space_group_name_H-M   'P 1'
#
loop_
_entity.id
_entity.type
_entity.pdbx_description
1 polymer ?
#
loop_
_entity_poly.entity_id
_entity_poly.type
_entity_poly.pdbx_seq_one_letter_code
_entity_poly.pdbx_strand_id
1 'polypeptide(L)'
;MFPQITDFGAATLLSNDRHDGTVQLGTSPIQPDHYRAPEVVLGCGWSFSADIWNLRVMLWNLIEDTELFTQVQDAQGNYDSKAHLAEMIALLGQPPKKLLVMSDSMAQVVEWSPAITDERGKIYSNNRDYFEGPFFDDKGNFLYDELIPTRKLEDTVPSLEAGDREACLSFIKQMLAWLPEERKTDPFLN
;
A
#
# COMPACT_ATOMS: atom_id res chain seq x y z
N MET A 1 23.79 -10.89 17.25
CA MET A 1 23.57 -9.54 16.68
C MET A 1 22.07 -9.38 16.54
N PHE A 2 21.49 -8.27 16.98
CA PHE A 2 20.06 -7.99 16.80
C PHE A 2 19.87 -7.17 15.52
N PRO A 3 18.80 -7.41 14.74
CA PRO A 3 18.50 -6.61 13.56
C PRO A 3 18.24 -5.15 13.95
N GLN A 4 18.69 -4.21 13.10
CA GLN A 4 18.50 -2.78 13.26
C GLN A 4 17.97 -2.20 11.95
N ILE A 5 16.98 -1.30 12.04
CA ILE A 5 16.50 -0.53 10.89
C ILE A 5 17.57 0.50 10.52
N THR A 6 17.86 0.61 9.23
CA THR A 6 18.86 1.51 8.65
C THR A 6 18.27 2.21 7.42
N ASP A 7 19.07 3.05 6.76
CA ASP A 7 18.71 3.77 5.53
C ASP A 7 17.50 4.72 5.66
N PHE A 8 17.65 5.72 6.54
CA PHE A 8 16.66 6.78 6.72
C PHE A 8 16.71 7.86 5.61
N GLY A 9 17.35 7.60 4.46
CA GLY A 9 17.51 8.57 3.38
C GLY A 9 16.20 9.04 2.75
N ALA A 10 15.16 8.22 2.82
CA ALA A 10 13.81 8.53 2.35
C ALA A 10 12.82 8.86 3.49
N ALA A 11 13.29 8.94 4.74
CA ALA A 11 12.43 9.19 5.89
C ALA A 11 11.88 10.63 5.84
N THR A 12 10.58 10.78 6.10
CA THR A 12 9.89 12.07 6.11
C THR A 12 9.26 12.31 7.48
N LEU A 13 9.48 13.49 8.05
CA LEU A 13 8.82 13.90 9.29
C LEU A 13 7.46 14.53 8.94
N LEU A 14 6.38 13.95 9.44
CA LEU A 14 5.04 14.53 9.37
C LEU A 14 4.76 15.29 10.68
N SER A 15 4.44 16.58 10.59
CA SER A 15 4.19 17.40 11.78
C SER A 15 2.77 17.14 12.31
N ASN A 16 2.62 17.03 13.62
CA ASN A 16 1.31 17.04 14.29
C ASN A 16 0.85 18.47 14.64
N ASP A 17 1.68 19.49 14.40
CA ASP A 17 1.53 20.85 14.93
C ASP A 17 0.65 21.79 14.08
N ARG A 18 -0.42 21.29 13.46
CA ARG A 18 -1.43 22.19 12.92
C ARG A 18 -2.36 22.62 14.06
N HIS A 19 -2.43 23.92 14.29
CA HIS A 19 -3.22 24.54 15.37
C HIS A 19 -4.74 24.29 15.22
N ASP A 20 -5.18 23.68 14.12
CA ASP A 20 -6.57 23.33 13.81
C ASP A 20 -6.90 21.84 14.07
N GLY A 21 -5.94 21.02 14.53
CA GLY A 21 -6.13 19.59 14.78
C GLY A 21 -6.11 18.72 13.52
N THR A 22 -5.72 19.25 12.35
CA THR A 22 -5.58 18.45 11.12
C THR A 22 -4.25 17.69 11.10
N VAL A 23 -4.32 16.38 10.86
CA VAL A 23 -3.13 15.52 10.71
C VAL A 23 -2.46 15.84 9.37
N GLN A 24 -1.16 16.12 9.39
CA GLN A 24 -0.39 16.24 8.15
C GLN A 24 -0.20 14.86 7.51
N LEU A 25 -0.64 14.72 6.28
CA LEU A 25 -0.40 13.53 5.45
C LEU A 25 0.75 13.79 4.49
N GLY A 26 1.59 12.77 4.29
CA GLY A 26 2.50 12.74 3.16
C GLY A 26 1.72 12.43 1.89
N THR A 27 2.14 13.02 0.77
CA THR A 27 1.44 12.84 -0.52
C THR A 27 2.35 12.38 -1.64
N SER A 28 3.67 12.55 -1.51
CA SER A 28 4.65 12.10 -2.50
C SER A 28 4.71 10.57 -2.60
N PRO A 29 5.15 10.00 -3.73
CA PRO A 29 5.42 8.57 -3.85
C PRO A 29 6.49 8.13 -2.85
N ILE A 30 6.24 7.03 -2.16
CA ILE A 30 7.17 6.40 -1.22
C ILE A 30 7.16 4.88 -1.39
N GLN A 31 8.03 4.21 -0.63
CA GLN A 31 8.16 2.75 -0.49
C GLN A 31 8.69 2.04 -1.75
N PRO A 32 9.43 0.93 -1.59
CA PRO A 32 9.73 0.03 -2.69
C PRO A 32 8.45 -0.61 -3.25
N ASP A 33 8.47 -0.97 -4.54
CA ASP A 33 7.30 -1.45 -5.29
C ASP A 33 6.49 -2.52 -4.58
N HIS A 34 7.14 -3.62 -4.20
CA HIS A 34 6.51 -4.79 -3.57
C HIS A 34 5.97 -4.52 -2.17
N TYR A 35 6.36 -3.40 -1.55
CA TYR A 35 5.96 -3.07 -0.19
C TYR A 35 5.04 -1.84 -0.16
N ARG A 36 4.69 -1.27 -1.31
CA ARG A 36 3.91 -0.04 -1.39
C ARG A 36 2.49 -0.24 -0.87
N ALA A 37 2.05 0.65 0.02
CA ALA A 37 0.75 0.58 0.66
C ALA A 37 -0.38 1.09 -0.27
N PRO A 38 -1.62 0.60 -0.12
CA PRO A 38 -2.72 0.95 -1.02
C PRO A 38 -3.04 2.45 -1.02
N GLU A 39 -2.99 3.13 0.13
CA GLU A 39 -3.22 4.58 0.23
C GLU A 39 -2.15 5.41 -0.50
N VAL A 40 -0.94 4.86 -0.69
CA VAL A 40 0.12 5.51 -1.46
C VAL A 40 -0.17 5.39 -2.95
N VAL A 41 -0.55 4.19 -3.42
CA VAL A 41 -0.90 3.93 -4.83
C VAL A 41 -2.18 4.68 -5.24
N LEU A 42 -3.16 4.74 -4.34
CA LEU A 42 -4.44 5.42 -4.57
C LEU A 42 -4.37 6.93 -4.30
N GLY A 43 -3.28 7.43 -3.74
CA GLY A 43 -3.10 8.86 -3.48
C GLY A 43 -4.01 9.41 -2.39
N CYS A 44 -4.42 8.61 -1.41
CA CYS A 44 -5.26 9.04 -0.30
C CYS A 44 -4.50 9.87 0.76
N GLY A 45 -3.18 10.01 0.58
CA GLY A 45 -2.27 10.52 1.60
C GLY A 45 -1.89 9.43 2.60
N TRP A 46 -0.66 9.49 3.10
CA TRP A 46 -0.07 8.46 3.95
C TRP A 46 0.48 9.03 5.26
N SER A 47 0.62 8.16 6.25
CA SER A 47 1.26 8.41 7.54
C SER A 47 2.06 7.17 7.97
N PHE A 48 2.41 7.04 9.25
CA PHE A 48 3.15 5.88 9.79
C PHE A 48 2.43 4.52 9.54
N SER A 49 1.14 4.53 9.25
CA SER A 49 0.37 3.34 8.86
C SER A 49 0.89 2.69 7.57
N ALA A 50 1.60 3.44 6.72
CA ALA A 50 2.31 2.92 5.56
C ALA A 50 3.49 2.02 5.98
N ASP A 51 4.26 2.40 7.00
CA ASP A 51 5.36 1.58 7.54
C ASP A 51 4.82 0.28 8.16
N ILE A 52 3.67 0.36 8.81
CA ILE A 52 2.97 -0.81 9.35
C ILE A 52 2.60 -1.79 8.23
N TRP A 53 2.18 -1.29 7.06
CA TRP A 53 1.97 -2.12 5.88
C TRP A 53 3.28 -2.78 5.41
N ASN A 54 4.38 -2.01 5.27
CA ASN A 54 5.69 -2.57 4.87
C ASN A 54 6.12 -3.72 5.79
N LEU A 55 6.02 -3.53 7.11
CA LEU A 55 6.41 -4.52 8.12
C LEU A 55 5.66 -5.84 7.94
N ARG A 56 4.38 -5.79 7.55
CA ARG A 56 3.53 -6.98 7.38
C ARG A 56 3.87 -7.76 6.13
N VAL A 57 4.06 -7.05 5.02
CA VAL A 57 4.54 -7.65 3.77
C VAL A 57 5.90 -8.31 4.03
N MET A 58 6.81 -7.63 4.72
CA MET A 58 8.11 -8.18 5.09
C MET A 58 8.00 -9.45 5.96
N LEU A 59 7.16 -9.43 6.99
CA LEU A 59 7.00 -10.60 7.86
C LEU A 59 6.44 -11.80 7.09
N TRP A 60 5.44 -11.58 6.24
CA TRP A 60 4.92 -12.64 5.38
C TRP A 60 6.02 -13.19 4.48
N ASN A 61 6.81 -12.30 3.84
CA ASN A 61 7.87 -12.72 2.93
C ASN A 61 8.94 -13.56 3.64
N LEU A 62 9.24 -13.25 4.91
CA LEU A 62 10.17 -14.01 5.73
C LEU A 62 9.64 -15.40 6.13
N ILE A 63 8.33 -15.54 6.30
CA ILE A 63 7.70 -16.82 6.66
C ILE A 63 7.70 -17.76 5.46
N GLU A 64 7.32 -17.24 4.28
CA GLU A 64 7.14 -18.05 3.07
C GLU A 64 8.35 -18.08 2.13
N ASP A 65 9.42 -17.35 2.48
CA ASP A 65 10.67 -17.23 1.70
C ASP A 65 10.39 -16.84 0.24
N THR A 66 9.41 -15.95 0.02
CA THR A 66 9.00 -15.45 -1.30
C THR A 66 8.32 -14.09 -1.17
N GLU A 67 7.88 -13.48 -2.27
CA GLU A 67 7.17 -12.19 -2.25
C GLU A 67 5.65 -12.36 -2.13
N LEU A 68 5.02 -11.60 -1.24
CA LEU A 68 3.58 -11.63 -1.06
C LEU A 68 2.87 -11.18 -2.33
N PHE A 69 3.36 -10.10 -2.95
CA PHE A 69 2.85 -9.53 -4.19
C PHE A 69 3.86 -9.81 -5.30
N THR A 70 3.57 -10.76 -6.18
CA THR A 70 4.55 -11.23 -7.19
C THR A 70 4.42 -10.54 -8.54
N GLN A 71 3.28 -9.90 -8.82
CA GLN A 71 3.00 -9.21 -10.08
C GLN A 71 2.85 -7.70 -9.85
N VAL A 72 3.94 -7.04 -9.48
CA VAL A 72 3.95 -5.57 -9.26
C VAL A 72 4.77 -4.81 -10.30
N GLN A 73 5.41 -5.52 -11.24
CA GLN A 73 6.21 -4.93 -12.31
C GLN A 73 5.81 -5.50 -13.67
N ASP A 74 5.96 -4.69 -14.72
CA ASP A 74 5.76 -5.10 -16.11
C ASP A 74 6.93 -5.96 -16.63
N ALA A 75 6.83 -6.41 -17.89
CA ALA A 75 7.87 -7.22 -18.53
C ALA A 75 9.21 -6.47 -18.73
N GLN A 76 9.25 -5.17 -18.50
CA GLN A 76 10.44 -4.32 -18.56
C GLN A 76 10.99 -4.01 -17.15
N GLY A 77 10.33 -4.49 -16.08
CA GLY A 77 10.72 -4.23 -14.70
C GLY A 77 10.22 -2.90 -14.14
N ASN A 78 9.37 -2.16 -14.86
CA ASN A 78 8.77 -0.93 -14.33
C ASN A 78 7.61 -1.27 -13.40
N TYR A 79 7.42 -0.46 -12.36
CA TYR A 79 6.27 -0.61 -11.47
C TYR A 79 4.94 -0.53 -12.21
N ASP A 80 4.06 -1.50 -11.98
CA ASP A 80 2.71 -1.57 -12.54
C ASP A 80 1.66 -1.47 -11.42
N SER A 81 1.15 -0.26 -11.21
CA SER A 81 0.16 0.04 -10.15
C SER A 81 -1.13 -0.76 -10.26
N LYS A 82 -1.64 -0.99 -11.49
CA LYS A 82 -2.90 -1.73 -11.70
C LYS A 82 -2.70 -3.21 -11.38
N ALA A 83 -1.56 -3.80 -11.75
CA ALA A 83 -1.25 -5.19 -11.40
C ALA A 83 -1.08 -5.34 -9.87
N HIS A 84 -0.40 -4.39 -9.22
CA HIS A 84 -0.24 -4.42 -7.76
C HIS A 84 -1.57 -4.28 -7.02
N LEU A 85 -2.47 -3.38 -7.45
CA LEU A 85 -3.81 -3.28 -6.87
C LEU A 85 -4.64 -4.55 -7.10
N ALA A 86 -4.50 -5.21 -8.26
CA ALA A 86 -5.18 -6.47 -8.55
C ALA A 86 -4.73 -7.59 -7.60
N GLU A 87 -3.43 -7.66 -7.29
CA GLU A 87 -2.89 -8.56 -6.27
C GLU A 87 -3.44 -8.25 -4.87
N MET A 88 -3.56 -6.98 -4.49
CA MET A 88 -4.19 -6.60 -3.22
C MET A 88 -5.67 -7.01 -3.18
N ILE A 89 -6.42 -6.83 -4.26
CA ILE A 89 -7.84 -7.22 -4.37
C ILE A 89 -8.01 -8.74 -4.27
N ALA A 90 -7.12 -9.53 -4.88
CA ALA A 90 -7.17 -10.99 -4.76
C ALA A 90 -7.07 -11.46 -3.30
N LEU A 91 -6.24 -10.78 -2.50
CA LEU A 91 -6.02 -11.15 -1.10
C LEU A 91 -7.04 -10.56 -0.12
N LEU A 92 -7.46 -9.31 -0.36
CA LEU A 92 -8.25 -8.52 0.59
C LEU A 92 -9.72 -8.32 0.17
N GLY A 93 -10.07 -8.71 -1.05
CA GLY A 93 -11.31 -8.30 -1.70
C GLY A 93 -11.29 -6.83 -2.14
N GLN A 94 -12.42 -6.36 -2.66
CA GLN A 94 -12.57 -4.98 -3.15
C GLN A 94 -12.31 -3.95 -2.03
N PRO A 95 -11.66 -2.81 -2.33
CA PRO A 95 -11.46 -1.76 -1.34
C PRO A 95 -12.80 -1.16 -0.89
N PRO A 96 -12.88 -0.68 0.37
CA PRO A 96 -14.08 -0.01 0.85
C PRO A 96 -14.27 1.33 0.13
N LYS A 97 -15.53 1.69 -0.16
CA LYS A 97 -15.89 2.96 -0.84
C LYS A 97 -15.30 4.20 -0.18
N LYS A 98 -15.13 4.18 1.15
CA LYS A 98 -14.50 5.26 1.90
C LYS A 98 -13.10 5.60 1.37
N LEU A 99 -12.30 4.58 1.03
CA LEU A 99 -10.96 4.75 0.49
C LEU A 99 -10.99 5.37 -0.91
N LEU A 100 -11.95 4.98 -1.75
CA LEU A 100 -12.11 5.55 -3.10
C LEU A 100 -12.51 7.03 -3.05
N VAL A 101 -13.43 7.39 -2.16
CA VAL A 101 -13.83 8.80 -1.93
C VAL A 101 -12.63 9.64 -1.46
N MET A 102 -11.77 9.10 -0.61
CA MET A 102 -10.54 9.77 -0.19
C MET A 102 -9.59 10.00 -1.36
N SER A 103 -9.37 8.97 -2.20
CA SER A 103 -8.56 9.06 -3.42
C SER A 103 -9.06 10.15 -4.37
N ASP A 104 -10.37 10.18 -4.65
CA ASP A 104 -10.97 11.20 -5.50
C ASP A 104 -10.87 12.60 -4.92
N SER A 105 -11.06 12.74 -3.60
CA SER A 105 -10.95 14.03 -2.91
C SER A 105 -9.54 14.56 -2.97
N MET A 106 -8.53 13.72 -2.72
CA MET A 106 -7.12 14.11 -2.79
C MET A 106 -6.68 14.47 -4.21
N ALA A 107 -7.12 13.69 -5.21
CA ALA A 107 -6.80 13.96 -6.62
C ALA A 107 -7.31 15.33 -7.11
N GLN A 108 -8.35 15.89 -6.50
CA GLN A 108 -8.88 17.21 -6.85
C GLN A 108 -8.14 18.37 -6.19
N VAL A 109 -7.44 18.14 -5.08
CA VAL A 109 -6.89 19.23 -4.23
C VAL A 109 -5.37 19.20 -4.11
N VAL A 110 -4.73 18.05 -4.35
CA VAL A 110 -3.29 17.90 -4.17
C VAL A 110 -2.56 18.05 -5.50
N GLU A 111 -1.80 19.13 -5.62
CA GLU A 111 -0.82 19.34 -6.67
C GLU A 111 0.57 19.52 -6.03
N TRP A 112 1.55 18.74 -6.48
CA TRP A 112 2.92 18.79 -6.02
C TRP A 112 3.67 19.96 -6.65
N SER A 113 4.31 20.75 -5.79
CA SER A 113 5.21 21.83 -6.19
C SER A 113 6.48 21.76 -5.33
N PRO A 114 7.65 21.41 -5.89
CA PRO A 114 7.87 21.13 -7.31
C PRO A 114 7.22 19.81 -7.77
N ALA A 115 6.94 19.70 -9.07
CA ALA A 115 6.54 18.46 -9.69
C ALA A 115 7.67 17.41 -9.61
N ILE A 116 7.30 16.14 -9.60
CA ILE A 116 8.24 15.01 -9.55
C ILE A 116 8.57 14.59 -10.99
N THR A 117 9.84 14.27 -11.24
CA THR A 117 10.28 13.72 -12.54
C THR A 117 10.75 12.28 -12.33
N ASP A 118 10.21 11.33 -13.09
CA ASP A 118 10.68 9.95 -13.04
C ASP A 118 12.02 9.78 -13.78
N GLU A 119 12.61 8.60 -13.66
CA GLU A 119 13.89 8.25 -14.30
C GLU A 119 13.87 8.33 -15.84
N ARG A 120 12.67 8.34 -16.45
CA ARG A 120 12.46 8.47 -17.90
C ARG A 120 12.30 9.94 -18.33
N GLY A 121 12.32 10.88 -17.38
CA GLY A 121 12.14 12.30 -17.64
C GLY A 121 10.67 12.72 -17.74
N LYS A 122 9.71 11.84 -17.40
CA LYS A 122 8.29 12.22 -17.38
C LYS A 122 7.98 12.96 -16.09
N ILE A 123 7.27 14.08 -16.23
CA ILE A 123 6.95 14.99 -15.13
C ILE A 123 5.52 14.71 -14.65
N TYR A 124 5.35 14.67 -13.34
CA TYR A 124 4.09 14.43 -12.65
C TYR A 124 3.85 15.49 -11.59
N SER A 125 2.67 16.10 -11.64
CA SER A 125 2.25 17.12 -10.68
C SER A 125 1.30 16.59 -9.63
N ASN A 126 0.87 15.33 -9.70
CA ASN A 126 0.00 14.73 -8.70
C ASN A 126 0.14 13.20 -8.66
N ASN A 127 -0.42 12.61 -7.61
CA ASN A 127 -0.35 11.17 -7.35
C ASN A 127 -1.09 10.34 -8.41
N ARG A 128 -2.28 10.76 -8.83
CA ARG A 128 -3.11 10.02 -9.78
C ARG A 128 -2.40 9.82 -11.11
N ASP A 129 -1.76 10.86 -11.62
CA ASP A 129 -1.00 10.77 -12.87
C ASP A 129 0.29 9.96 -12.70
N TYR A 130 0.96 10.07 -11.54
CA TYR A 130 2.18 9.32 -11.23
C TYR A 130 1.94 7.81 -11.24
N PHE A 131 0.84 7.36 -10.62
CA PHE A 131 0.51 5.93 -10.55
C PHE A 131 -0.38 5.45 -11.69
N GLU A 132 -0.75 6.31 -12.65
CA GLU A 132 -1.59 6.00 -13.81
C GLU A 132 -3.03 5.59 -13.47
N GLY A 133 -3.62 6.25 -12.46
CA GLY A 133 -5.04 6.15 -12.15
C GLY A 133 -5.92 7.00 -13.08
N PRO A 134 -7.26 6.98 -12.90
CA PRO A 134 -8.01 6.23 -11.89
C PRO A 134 -8.03 4.72 -12.16
N PHE A 135 -8.21 3.94 -11.10
CA PHE A 135 -8.25 2.48 -11.17
C PHE A 135 -9.67 1.89 -11.03
N PHE A 136 -10.63 2.71 -10.63
CA PHE A 136 -12.01 2.31 -10.36
C PHE A 136 -12.98 3.19 -11.14
N ASP A 137 -14.12 2.61 -11.53
CA ASP A 137 -15.23 3.35 -12.14
C ASP A 137 -16.04 4.15 -11.10
N ASP A 138 -17.06 4.87 -11.57
CA ASP A 138 -17.96 5.68 -10.76
C ASP A 138 -18.81 4.87 -9.76
N LYS A 139 -18.91 3.56 -9.94
CA LYS A 139 -19.61 2.62 -9.05
C LYS A 139 -18.67 1.96 -8.06
N GLY A 140 -17.36 2.15 -8.21
CA GLY A 140 -16.32 1.54 -7.40
C GLY A 140 -15.91 0.15 -7.88
N ASN A 141 -16.21 -0.23 -9.13
CA ASN A 141 -15.70 -1.45 -9.71
C ASN A 141 -14.27 -1.23 -10.22
N PHE A 142 -13.40 -2.22 -10.03
CA PHE A 142 -12.04 -2.16 -10.51
C PHE A 142 -12.02 -2.25 -12.05
N LEU A 143 -11.24 -1.39 -12.71
CA LEU A 143 -11.22 -1.28 -14.17
C LEU A 143 -10.43 -2.40 -14.87
N TYR A 144 -9.67 -3.18 -14.11
CA TYR A 144 -8.73 -4.18 -14.60
C TYR A 144 -8.96 -5.55 -13.97
N ASP A 145 -10.24 -5.97 -13.87
CA ASP A 145 -10.64 -7.24 -13.25
C ASP A 145 -9.89 -8.46 -13.83
N GLU A 146 -9.50 -8.40 -15.10
CA GLU A 146 -8.71 -9.45 -15.77
C GLU A 146 -7.31 -9.64 -15.19
N LEU A 147 -6.79 -8.66 -14.45
CA LEU A 147 -5.49 -8.73 -13.79
C LEU A 147 -5.56 -9.40 -12.41
N ILE A 148 -6.77 -9.62 -11.86
CA ILE A 148 -6.93 -10.18 -10.51
C ILE A 148 -6.58 -11.67 -10.55
N PRO A 149 -5.51 -12.12 -9.86
CA PRO A 149 -5.14 -13.53 -9.84
C PRO A 149 -6.16 -14.36 -9.06
N THR A 150 -6.26 -15.65 -9.41
CA THR A 150 -7.23 -16.58 -8.80
C THR A 150 -6.84 -17.06 -7.39
N ARG A 151 -5.68 -16.61 -6.86
CA ARG A 151 -5.18 -17.05 -5.55
C ARG A 151 -5.92 -16.37 -4.39
N LYS A 152 -6.07 -17.08 -3.28
CA LYS A 152 -6.62 -16.50 -2.04
C LYS A 152 -5.54 -16.39 -0.97
N LEU A 153 -5.77 -15.56 0.03
CA LEU A 153 -4.85 -15.39 1.16
C LEU A 153 -4.58 -16.71 1.90
N GLU A 154 -5.55 -17.62 1.99
CA GLU A 154 -5.36 -18.92 2.64
C GLU A 154 -4.36 -19.83 1.91
N ASP A 155 -4.23 -19.64 0.59
CA ASP A 155 -3.30 -20.39 -0.27
C ASP A 155 -1.88 -19.84 -0.19
N THR A 156 -1.69 -18.68 0.44
CA THR A 156 -0.39 -18.00 0.48
C THR A 156 0.51 -18.49 1.61
N VAL A 157 0.03 -19.33 2.55
CA VAL A 157 0.85 -19.78 3.69
C VAL A 157 1.06 -21.30 3.67
N PRO A 158 1.61 -21.91 2.60
CA PRO A 158 1.81 -23.35 2.52
C PRO A 158 2.87 -23.87 3.50
N SER A 159 3.84 -23.05 3.92
CA SER A 159 4.96 -23.48 4.76
C SER A 159 4.57 -23.91 6.18
N LEU A 160 3.44 -23.41 6.69
CA LEU A 160 3.01 -23.63 8.07
C LEU A 160 2.06 -24.84 8.24
N GLU A 161 2.23 -25.56 9.35
CA GLU A 161 1.29 -26.57 9.83
C GLU A 161 -0.08 -25.95 10.17
N ALA A 162 -1.14 -26.75 10.19
CA ALA A 162 -2.52 -26.25 10.27
C ALA A 162 -2.79 -25.31 11.47
N GLY A 163 -2.25 -25.62 12.66
CA GLY A 163 -2.43 -24.79 13.85
C GLY A 163 -1.73 -23.42 13.75
N ASP A 164 -0.49 -23.40 13.29
CA ASP A 164 0.28 -22.16 13.12
C ASP A 164 -0.21 -21.33 11.94
N ARG A 165 -0.75 -21.99 10.90
CA ARG A 165 -1.34 -21.35 9.73
C ARG A 165 -2.54 -20.49 10.11
N GLU A 166 -3.46 -20.99 10.93
CA GLU A 166 -4.63 -20.20 11.36
C GLU A 166 -4.22 -18.96 12.16
N ALA A 167 -3.27 -19.11 13.09
CA ALA A 167 -2.76 -18.00 13.88
C ALA A 167 -2.04 -16.96 13.01
N CYS A 168 -1.19 -17.41 12.08
CA CYS A 168 -0.49 -16.56 11.12
C CYS A 168 -1.46 -15.82 10.20
N LEU A 169 -2.42 -16.51 9.58
CA LEU A 169 -3.43 -15.91 8.73
C LEU A 169 -4.31 -14.90 9.49
N SER A 170 -4.71 -15.23 10.73
CA SER A 170 -5.45 -14.31 11.58
C SER A 170 -4.64 -13.05 11.88
N PHE A 171 -3.35 -13.23 12.20
CA PHE A 171 -2.44 -12.12 12.44
C PHE A 171 -2.28 -11.24 11.19
N ILE A 172 -2.02 -11.85 10.02
CA ILE A 172 -1.89 -11.15 8.73
C ILE A 172 -3.17 -10.40 8.37
N LYS A 173 -4.36 -11.03 8.53
CA LYS A 173 -5.66 -10.41 8.21
C LYS A 173 -5.99 -9.20 9.10
N GLN A 174 -5.56 -9.19 10.35
CA GLN A 174 -5.74 -8.04 11.25
C GLN A 174 -4.89 -6.82 10.88
N MET A 175 -4.04 -6.98 9.87
CA MET A 175 -2.85 -6.20 9.68
C MET A 175 -2.80 -5.69 8.23
N LEU A 176 -3.03 -6.54 7.24
CA LEU A 176 -3.28 -6.14 5.85
C LEU A 176 -4.72 -5.65 5.72
N ALA A 177 -4.92 -4.37 6.00
CA ALA A 177 -6.21 -3.70 5.83
C ALA A 177 -6.10 -2.58 4.78
N TRP A 178 -7.17 -2.44 3.99
CA TRP A 178 -7.31 -1.35 3.03
C TRP A 178 -7.24 0.01 3.70
N LEU A 179 -7.99 0.20 4.79
CA LEU A 179 -8.03 1.46 5.52
C LEU A 179 -6.83 1.58 6.46
N PRO A 180 -6.03 2.65 6.37
CA PRO A 180 -4.85 2.81 7.21
C PRO A 180 -5.17 2.81 8.72
N GLU A 181 -6.31 3.36 9.13
CA GLU A 181 -6.76 3.42 10.52
C GLU A 181 -7.18 2.06 11.11
N GLU A 182 -7.47 1.07 10.27
CA GLU A 182 -7.81 -0.28 10.72
C GLU A 182 -6.56 -1.13 10.97
N ARG A 183 -5.39 -0.67 10.52
CA ARG A 183 -4.14 -1.38 10.75
C ARG A 183 -3.75 -1.21 12.20
N LYS A 184 -3.94 -2.27 12.99
CA LYS A 184 -3.53 -2.30 14.39
C LYS A 184 -2.07 -1.89 14.54
N THR A 185 -1.85 -0.77 15.22
CA THR A 185 -0.61 -0.53 15.97
C THR A 185 -0.58 -1.48 17.15
N ASP A 186 0.62 -1.77 17.62
CA ASP A 186 0.85 -2.60 18.80
C ASP A 186 -0.17 -2.30 19.93
N PRO A 187 -0.92 -3.28 20.46
CA PRO A 187 -1.77 -3.06 21.63
C PRO A 187 -1.02 -2.56 22.87
N PHE A 188 0.32 -2.60 22.87
CA PHE A 188 1.17 -2.04 23.93
C PHE A 188 1.54 -0.56 23.74
N LEU A 189 1.00 0.13 22.72
CA LEU A 189 1.23 1.56 22.47
C LEU A 189 0.13 2.50 23.04
N ASN A 190 -0.66 2.07 24.03
CA ASN A 190 -1.60 2.92 24.77
C ASN A 190 -1.23 3.03 26.24
#